data_AF-A0A7C6SIE2-F1
#
_entry.id   AF-A0A7C6SIE2-F1
#
_cell.length_a   1.000
_cell.length_b   1.000
_cell.length_c   1.000
_cell.angle_alpha   90.00
_cell.angle_beta   90.00
_cell.angle_gamma   90.00
#
_symmetry.space_group_name_H-M   'P 1'
#
loop_
_entity.id
_entity.type
_entity.pdbx_description
1 polymer ?
#
loop_
_entity_poly.entity_id
_entity_poly.type
_entity_poly.pdbx_seq_one_letter_code
_entity_poly.pdbx_strand_id
1 'polypeptide(L)'
;MKKASYVLKGKVKKLLSLLLVLAMALSLAGLPVFAAEDTDTTPTPELSLELGDMTGKLVIIHTNDTHGADVAVPGVSLGTAGIARIVKDYEDAGAEVLLISAGDAIQGDPLVNLSKGETAIKFMKLAGYDLIVPGNHEFDFGFDNLMKLEVLADFPIISANILDKKSGEAVFDENIIFDTK
;
A
#
# COMPACT_ATOMS: atom_id res chain seq x y z
N MET A 1 53.36 -2.69 -44.28
CA MET A 1 51.90 -2.93 -44.27
C MET A 1 51.21 -2.83 -42.89
N LYS A 2 51.89 -2.66 -41.74
CA LYS A 2 51.23 -2.63 -40.41
C LYS A 2 50.52 -1.32 -40.01
N LYS A 3 50.91 -0.15 -40.56
CA LYS A 3 50.30 1.15 -40.21
C LYS A 3 48.83 1.29 -40.64
N ALA A 4 48.47 0.75 -41.82
CA ALA A 4 47.11 0.85 -42.36
C ALA A 4 46.07 0.09 -41.49
N SER A 5 46.44 -1.09 -40.96
CA SER A 5 45.57 -1.90 -40.09
C SER A 5 45.29 -1.21 -38.74
N TYR A 6 46.27 -0.50 -38.17
CA TYR A 6 46.12 0.22 -36.91
C TYR A 6 45.21 1.46 -37.05
N VAL A 7 45.36 2.19 -38.16
CA VAL A 7 44.49 3.33 -38.50
C VAL A 7 43.05 2.88 -38.75
N LEU A 8 42.86 1.73 -39.41
CA LEU A 8 41.53 1.17 -39.68
C LEU A 8 40.82 0.75 -38.38
N LYS A 9 41.53 0.08 -37.46
CA LYS A 9 41.01 -0.26 -36.13
C LYS A 9 40.66 0.97 -35.29
N GLY A 10 41.44 2.04 -35.39
CA GLY A 10 41.14 3.32 -34.73
C GLY A 10 39.89 4.01 -35.28
N LYS A 11 39.69 3.97 -36.60
CA LYS A 11 38.48 4.51 -37.25
C LYS A 11 37.22 3.73 -36.88
N VAL A 12 37.29 2.40 -36.84
CA VAL A 12 36.16 1.53 -36.42
C VAL A 12 35.78 1.77 -34.96
N LYS A 13 36.75 1.92 -34.05
CA LYS A 13 36.48 2.26 -32.64
C LYS A 13 35.78 3.61 -32.49
N LYS A 14 36.23 4.63 -33.23
CA LYS A 14 35.60 5.96 -33.22
C LYS A 14 34.16 5.92 -33.76
N LEU A 15 33.91 5.13 -34.81
CA LEU A 15 32.57 4.94 -35.36
C LEU A 15 31.65 4.21 -34.35
N LEU A 16 32.16 3.17 -33.69
CA LEU A 16 31.41 2.45 -32.64
C LEU A 16 31.08 3.36 -31.46
N SER A 17 32.05 4.16 -30.99
CA SER A 17 31.81 5.11 -29.90
C SER A 17 30.79 6.19 -30.29
N LEU A 18 30.84 6.67 -31.53
CA LEU A 18 29.87 7.64 -32.03
C LEU A 18 28.46 7.04 -32.09
N LEU A 19 28.32 5.79 -32.56
CA LEU A 19 27.04 5.07 -32.56
C LEU A 19 26.48 4.86 -31.15
N LEU A 20 27.34 4.54 -30.18
CA LEU A 20 26.92 4.35 -28.79
C LEU A 20 26.44 5.66 -28.15
N VAL A 21 27.18 6.76 -28.36
CA VAL A 21 26.77 8.09 -27.87
C VAL A 21 25.46 8.54 -28.53
N LEU A 22 25.29 8.27 -29.83
CA LEU A 22 24.06 8.58 -30.55
C LEU A 22 22.88 7.75 -29.99
N ALA A 23 23.07 6.47 -29.71
CA ALA A 23 22.04 5.62 -29.10
C ALA A 23 21.64 6.11 -27.71
N MET A 24 22.60 6.54 -26.88
CA MET A 24 22.32 7.12 -25.56
C MET A 24 21.61 8.48 -25.67
N ALA A 25 22.00 9.32 -26.63
CA ALA A 25 21.34 10.60 -26.87
C ALA A 25 19.90 10.43 -27.39
N LEU A 26 19.66 9.44 -28.26
CA LEU A 26 18.29 9.09 -28.70
C LEU A 26 17.45 8.49 -27.58
N SER A 27 18.04 7.77 -26.61
CA SER A 27 17.29 7.30 -25.43
C SER A 27 16.92 8.43 -24.45
N LEU A 28 17.65 9.55 -24.48
CA LEU A 28 17.39 10.74 -23.65
C LEU A 28 16.45 11.74 -24.33
N ALA A 29 16.31 11.67 -25.66
CA ALA A 29 15.26 12.37 -26.38
C ALA A 29 13.93 11.66 -26.09
N GLY A 30 13.40 11.93 -24.90
CA GLY A 30 12.13 11.40 -24.41
C GLY A 30 11.09 11.50 -25.52
N LEU A 31 10.53 10.35 -25.90
CA LEU A 31 9.21 10.37 -26.51
C LEU A 31 8.32 11.15 -25.55
N PRO A 32 7.52 12.13 -26.00
CA PRO A 32 6.49 12.67 -25.15
C PRO A 32 5.60 11.50 -24.75
N VAL A 33 5.78 11.02 -23.53
CA VAL A 33 4.76 10.24 -22.85
C VAL A 33 3.68 11.27 -22.61
N PHE A 34 2.75 11.36 -23.55
CA PHE A 34 1.46 11.94 -23.24
C PHE A 34 0.92 11.07 -22.12
N ALA A 35 0.96 11.59 -20.88
CA ALA A 35 0.06 11.09 -19.86
C ALA A 35 -1.32 11.17 -20.49
N ALA A 36 -1.93 10.02 -20.76
CA ALA A 36 -3.36 10.00 -20.99
C ALA A 36 -3.93 10.58 -19.70
N GLU A 37 -4.35 11.84 -19.76
CA GLU A 37 -5.23 12.38 -18.77
C GLU A 37 -6.50 11.54 -18.95
N ASP A 38 -6.73 10.59 -18.05
CA ASP A 38 -8.00 9.88 -17.95
C ASP A 38 -9.04 10.96 -17.62
N THR A 39 -9.54 11.62 -18.66
CA THR A 39 -10.79 12.37 -18.62
C THR A 39 -11.94 11.38 -18.62
N ASP A 40 -11.84 10.32 -17.81
CA ASP A 40 -12.94 9.41 -17.61
C ASP A 40 -13.96 10.15 -16.74
N THR A 41 -14.85 10.86 -17.44
CA THR A 41 -16.04 11.48 -16.87
C THR A 41 -17.12 10.42 -16.58
N THR A 42 -16.79 9.12 -16.56
CA THR A 42 -17.72 8.15 -15.97
C THR A 42 -18.00 8.60 -14.54
N PRO A 43 -19.29 8.72 -14.17
CA PRO A 43 -19.64 8.94 -12.78
C PRO A 43 -18.94 7.85 -11.99
N THR A 44 -18.14 8.24 -11.01
CA THR A 44 -17.65 7.30 -9.98
C THR A 44 -18.90 6.53 -9.55
N PRO A 45 -18.94 5.19 -9.69
CA PRO A 45 -20.13 4.46 -9.30
C PRO A 45 -20.39 4.84 -7.84
N GLU A 46 -21.50 5.54 -7.59
CA GLU A 46 -21.95 5.76 -6.23
C GLU A 46 -22.24 4.37 -5.69
N LEU A 47 -21.31 3.88 -4.86
CA LEU A 47 -21.52 2.69 -4.07
C LEU A 47 -22.66 3.02 -3.11
N SER A 48 -23.88 2.78 -3.55
CA SER A 48 -25.09 2.86 -2.74
C SER A 48 -25.37 1.46 -2.24
N LEU A 49 -25.02 1.22 -0.99
CA LEU A 49 -25.46 0.02 -0.30
C LEU A 49 -26.92 0.23 0.09
N GLU A 50 -27.81 -0.55 -0.53
CA GLU A 50 -29.21 -0.63 -0.09
C GLU A 50 -29.28 -1.51 1.16
N LEU A 51 -28.95 -0.93 2.31
CA LEU A 51 -29.00 -1.61 3.61
C LEU A 51 -30.41 -1.54 4.19
N GLY A 52 -30.90 -2.68 4.67
CA GLY A 52 -32.08 -2.74 5.54
C GLY A 52 -31.74 -2.32 6.97
N ASP A 53 -32.69 -2.47 7.89
CA ASP A 53 -32.43 -2.32 9.32
C ASP A 53 -31.45 -3.41 9.80
N MET A 54 -30.32 -2.98 10.34
CA MET A 54 -29.23 -3.82 10.86
C MET A 54 -29.13 -3.78 12.39
N THR A 55 -30.15 -3.25 13.07
CA THR A 55 -30.20 -3.19 14.53
C THR A 55 -29.94 -4.57 15.17
N GLY A 56 -28.97 -4.61 16.10
CA GLY A 56 -28.58 -5.83 16.82
C GLY A 56 -27.77 -6.82 15.98
N LYS A 57 -27.20 -6.38 14.85
CA LYS A 57 -26.24 -7.16 14.06
C LYS A 57 -24.82 -6.67 14.33
N LEU A 58 -23.91 -7.63 14.48
CA LEU A 58 -22.48 -7.41 14.34
C LEU A 58 -22.09 -7.62 12.88
N VAL A 59 -21.44 -6.64 12.29
CA VAL A 59 -20.88 -6.70 10.94
C VAL A 59 -19.37 -6.61 11.06
N ILE A 60 -18.67 -7.61 10.53
CA ILE A 60 -17.21 -7.59 10.44
C ILE A 60 -16.85 -7.19 9.02
N ILE A 61 -16.21 -6.03 8.89
CA ILE A 61 -15.59 -5.58 7.65
C ILE A 61 -14.10 -5.86 7.79
N HIS A 62 -13.52 -6.46 6.77
CA HIS A 62 -12.08 -6.70 6.77
C HIS A 62 -11.42 -6.26 5.48
N THR A 63 -10.15 -5.87 5.60
CA THR A 63 -9.24 -5.63 4.47
C THR A 63 -8.00 -6.50 4.62
N ASN A 64 -7.26 -6.64 3.54
CA ASN A 64 -5.99 -7.36 3.44
C ASN A 64 -5.24 -6.79 2.22
N ASP A 65 -3.92 -6.88 2.24
CA ASP A 65 -3.07 -6.64 1.08
C ASP A 65 -3.38 -5.30 0.39
N THR A 66 -3.67 -4.25 1.18
CA THR A 66 -3.99 -2.94 0.60
C THR A 66 -2.77 -2.35 -0.08
N HIS A 67 -1.56 -2.75 0.34
CA HIS A 67 -0.29 -2.33 -0.22
C HIS A 67 -0.19 -0.80 -0.42
N GLY A 68 -0.77 -0.04 0.51
CA GLY A 68 -0.82 1.43 0.45
C GLY A 68 -1.77 2.03 -0.60
N ALA A 69 -2.69 1.25 -1.17
CA ALA A 69 -3.76 1.72 -2.04
C ALA A 69 -4.86 2.51 -1.27
N ASP A 70 -4.43 3.40 -0.38
CA ASP A 70 -5.26 4.20 0.53
C ASP A 70 -6.01 5.33 -0.20
N VAL A 71 -5.50 5.77 -1.35
CA VAL A 71 -6.14 6.78 -2.20
C VAL A 71 -7.08 6.08 -3.17
N ALA A 72 -8.31 6.56 -3.24
CA ALA A 72 -9.31 6.00 -4.15
C ALA A 72 -8.88 6.19 -5.61
N VAL A 73 -8.98 5.11 -6.38
CA VAL A 73 -8.77 5.10 -7.83
C VAL A 73 -10.01 4.46 -8.45
N PRO A 74 -10.82 5.21 -9.22
CA PRO A 74 -12.06 4.70 -9.80
C PRO A 74 -11.87 3.35 -10.52
N GLY A 75 -12.72 2.38 -10.20
CA GLY A 75 -12.65 1.03 -10.78
C GLY A 75 -11.49 0.14 -10.29
N VAL A 76 -10.61 0.65 -9.42
CA VAL A 76 -9.41 -0.07 -8.95
C VAL A 76 -9.36 -0.19 -7.43
N SER A 77 -9.44 0.93 -6.70
CA SER A 77 -9.41 0.95 -5.23
C SER A 77 -10.47 1.91 -4.69
N LEU A 78 -11.20 1.48 -3.67
CA LEU A 78 -12.09 2.34 -2.89
C LEU A 78 -11.31 3.37 -2.06
N GLY A 79 -10.03 3.09 -1.80
CA GLY A 79 -9.24 3.81 -0.82
C GLY A 79 -9.78 3.67 0.60
N THR A 80 -8.99 4.15 1.55
CA THR A 80 -9.29 4.02 2.98
C THR A 80 -10.46 4.93 3.39
N ALA A 81 -10.68 6.03 2.67
CA ALA A 81 -11.88 6.86 2.85
C ALA A 81 -13.16 6.17 2.37
N GLY A 82 -13.10 5.38 1.29
CA GLY A 82 -14.25 4.60 0.82
C GLY A 82 -14.60 3.48 1.79
N ILE A 83 -13.60 2.81 2.37
CA ILE A 83 -13.80 1.81 3.44
C ILE A 83 -14.48 2.46 4.66
N ALA A 84 -13.98 3.61 5.11
CA ALA A 84 -14.58 4.36 6.22
C ALA A 84 -16.04 4.73 5.95
N ARG A 85 -16.38 5.05 4.69
CA ARG A 85 -17.77 5.31 4.30
C ARG A 85 -18.64 4.07 4.43
N ILE A 86 -18.16 2.90 4.00
CA ILE A 86 -18.90 1.64 4.13
C ILE A 86 -19.15 1.32 5.61
N VAL A 87 -18.14 1.46 6.47
CA VAL A 87 -18.31 1.29 7.93
C VAL A 87 -19.45 2.18 8.41
N LYS A 88 -19.39 3.47 8.10
CA LYS A 88 -20.40 4.43 8.51
C LYS A 88 -21.81 4.07 8.00
N ASP A 89 -21.94 3.57 6.77
CA ASP A 89 -23.23 3.16 6.22
C ASP A 89 -23.86 2.00 7.00
N TYR A 90 -23.07 1.02 7.43
CA TYR A 90 -23.55 -0.07 8.28
C TYR A 90 -23.90 0.41 9.69
N GLU A 91 -23.09 1.29 10.28
CA GLU A 91 -23.39 1.91 11.58
C GLU A 91 -24.68 2.74 11.54
N ASP A 92 -24.87 3.54 10.49
CA ASP A 92 -26.09 4.35 10.27
C ASP A 92 -27.33 3.46 10.08
N ALA A 93 -27.16 2.24 9.54
CA ALA A 93 -28.21 1.23 9.43
C ALA A 93 -28.49 0.49 10.75
N GLY A 94 -27.77 0.80 11.83
CA GLY A 94 -27.97 0.24 13.18
C GLY A 94 -27.07 -0.96 13.52
N ALA A 95 -26.13 -1.32 12.66
CA ALA A 95 -25.16 -2.36 12.96
C ALA A 95 -24.12 -1.88 13.97
N GLU A 96 -23.60 -2.80 14.76
CA GLU A 96 -22.26 -2.65 15.33
C GLU A 96 -21.24 -3.17 14.31
N VAL A 97 -20.18 -2.41 14.08
CA VAL A 97 -19.18 -2.73 13.07
C VAL A 97 -17.82 -2.92 13.71
N LEU A 98 -17.12 -3.98 13.30
CA LEU A 98 -15.69 -4.14 13.53
C LEU A 98 -14.96 -4.03 12.19
N LEU A 99 -14.00 -3.12 12.08
CA LEU A 99 -13.13 -2.94 10.93
C LEU A 99 -11.73 -3.50 11.22
N ILE A 100 -11.34 -4.56 10.52
CA ILE A 100 -10.12 -5.32 10.81
C ILE A 100 -9.22 -5.39 9.57
N SER A 101 -7.90 -5.29 9.75
CA SER A 101 -6.92 -5.58 8.69
C SER A 101 -6.19 -6.91 8.93
N ALA A 102 -6.04 -7.70 7.87
CA ALA A 102 -5.21 -8.90 7.87
C ALA A 102 -3.75 -8.67 7.45
N GLY A 103 -3.32 -7.40 7.33
CA GLY A 103 -1.93 -7.04 7.10
C GLY A 103 -1.60 -6.61 5.68
N ASP A 104 -0.30 -6.44 5.43
CA ASP A 104 0.31 -5.97 4.19
C ASP A 104 -0.27 -4.62 3.73
N ALA A 105 -0.28 -3.66 4.66
CA ALA A 105 -0.84 -2.33 4.44
C ALA A 105 0.23 -1.24 4.24
N ILE A 106 1.40 -1.40 4.84
CA ILE A 106 2.34 -0.28 5.03
C ILE A 106 3.34 -0.06 3.89
N GLN A 107 3.34 -0.94 2.89
CA GLN A 107 4.29 -0.97 1.77
C GLN A 107 3.53 -1.11 0.44
N GLY A 108 4.09 -0.59 -0.64
CA GLY A 108 3.61 -0.86 -2.01
C GLY A 108 3.55 0.42 -2.83
N ASP A 109 2.55 1.26 -2.55
CA ASP A 109 2.43 2.58 -3.16
C ASP A 109 3.56 3.55 -2.73
N PRO A 110 4.06 4.42 -3.63
CA PRO A 110 5.05 5.44 -3.28
C PRO A 110 4.68 6.30 -2.07
N LEU A 111 3.40 6.63 -1.89
CA LEU A 111 2.91 7.46 -0.79
C LEU A 111 3.22 6.84 0.57
N VAL A 112 2.97 5.53 0.71
CA VAL A 112 3.22 4.82 1.98
C VAL A 112 4.70 4.46 2.13
N ASN A 113 5.36 4.07 1.04
CA ASN A 113 6.78 3.72 1.04
C ASN A 113 7.68 4.88 1.48
N LEU A 114 7.42 6.10 0.98
CA LEU A 114 8.21 7.29 1.34
C LEU A 114 8.11 7.62 2.84
N SER A 115 6.96 7.34 3.44
CA SER A 115 6.69 7.51 4.86
C SER A 115 7.07 6.29 5.71
N LYS A 116 7.55 5.20 5.08
CA LYS A 116 7.81 3.91 5.71
C LYS A 116 6.59 3.39 6.50
N GLY A 117 5.39 3.55 5.94
CA GLY A 117 4.14 3.08 6.54
C GLY A 117 3.40 4.07 7.43
N GLU A 118 4.02 5.18 7.83
CA GLU A 118 3.39 6.17 8.71
C GLU A 118 2.08 6.72 8.12
N THR A 119 2.04 6.95 6.81
CA THR A 119 0.86 7.43 6.11
C THR A 119 -0.28 6.40 6.10
N ALA A 120 0.04 5.12 5.85
CA ALA A 120 -0.96 4.04 5.85
C ALA A 120 -1.63 3.90 7.22
N ILE A 121 -0.82 3.86 8.29
CA ILE A 121 -1.32 3.77 9.67
C ILE A 121 -2.20 4.97 10.05
N LYS A 122 -1.83 6.18 9.62
CA LYS A 122 -2.68 7.37 9.82
C LYS A 122 -4.01 7.26 9.09
N PHE A 123 -4.05 6.73 7.87
CA PHE A 123 -5.29 6.52 7.16
C PHE A 123 -6.16 5.46 7.84
N MET A 124 -5.57 4.33 8.25
CA MET A 124 -6.28 3.29 8.99
C MET A 124 -6.89 3.84 10.30
N LYS A 125 -6.11 4.61 11.05
CA LYS A 125 -6.59 5.27 12.27
C LYS A 125 -7.77 6.21 11.99
N LEU A 126 -7.71 7.00 10.93
CA LEU A 126 -8.81 7.89 10.53
C LEU A 126 -10.04 7.14 10.03
N ALA A 127 -9.87 5.95 9.44
CA ALA A 127 -10.97 5.10 9.02
C ALA A 127 -11.60 4.30 10.16
N GLY A 128 -10.98 4.28 11.35
CA GLY A 128 -11.49 3.58 12.51
C GLY A 128 -11.24 2.07 12.49
N TYR A 129 -10.05 1.64 12.06
CA TYR A 129 -9.66 0.22 12.23
C TYR A 129 -9.57 -0.14 13.71
N ASP A 130 -10.15 -1.28 14.07
CA ASP A 130 -10.16 -1.83 15.43
C ASP A 130 -8.93 -2.68 15.72
N LEU A 131 -8.35 -3.33 14.70
CA LEU A 131 -7.09 -4.07 14.83
C LEU A 131 -6.43 -4.31 13.48
N ILE A 132 -5.12 -4.58 13.51
CA ILE A 132 -4.36 -5.16 12.40
C ILE A 132 -3.61 -6.42 12.85
N VAL A 133 -3.60 -7.42 11.99
CA VAL A 133 -2.63 -8.53 12.06
C VAL A 133 -1.48 -8.19 11.13
N PRO A 134 -0.21 -8.19 11.58
CA PRO A 134 0.91 -7.88 10.70
C PRO A 134 1.12 -9.01 9.69
N GLY A 135 1.16 -8.66 8.42
CA GLY A 135 1.62 -9.51 7.32
C GLY A 135 3.14 -9.50 7.21
N ASN A 136 3.66 -10.06 6.12
CA ASN A 136 5.11 -10.12 5.92
C ASN A 136 5.70 -8.75 5.55
N HIS A 137 4.95 -7.88 4.88
CA HIS A 137 5.43 -6.58 4.44
C HIS A 137 5.45 -5.52 5.56
N GLU A 138 4.82 -5.79 6.71
CA GLU A 138 5.01 -4.98 7.92
C GLU A 138 6.47 -4.96 8.43
N PHE A 139 7.30 -5.92 7.98
CA PHE A 139 8.71 -6.03 8.36
C PHE A 139 9.69 -5.41 7.36
N ASP A 140 9.23 -4.92 6.20
CA ASP A 140 10.10 -4.46 5.10
C ASP A 140 10.97 -3.26 5.50
N PHE A 141 10.45 -2.39 6.37
CA PHE A 141 11.18 -1.23 6.91
C PHE A 141 11.88 -1.53 8.25
N GLY A 142 11.89 -2.81 8.66
CA GLY A 142 12.53 -3.30 9.87
C GLY A 142 11.61 -3.31 11.09
N PHE A 143 11.93 -4.21 12.03
CA PHE A 143 11.17 -4.39 13.27
C PHE A 143 11.06 -3.10 14.10
N ASP A 144 12.15 -2.33 14.23
CA ASP A 144 12.13 -1.03 14.92
C ASP A 144 11.17 -0.02 14.30
N ASN A 145 10.88 -0.13 13.00
CA ASN A 145 9.88 0.70 12.34
C ASN A 145 8.47 0.22 12.70
N LEU A 146 8.22 -1.09 12.64
CA LEU A 146 6.95 -1.68 13.05
C LEU A 146 6.57 -1.28 14.48
N MET A 147 7.50 -1.35 15.43
CA MET A 147 7.23 -0.93 16.83
C MET A 147 6.93 0.57 16.96
N LYS A 148 7.45 1.42 16.06
CA LYS A 148 7.07 2.85 16.04
C LYS A 148 5.68 3.06 15.46
N LEU A 149 5.32 2.28 14.44
CA LEU A 149 4.01 2.32 13.82
C LEU A 149 2.93 1.79 14.76
N GLU A 150 3.22 0.77 15.55
CA GLU A 150 2.35 0.27 16.63
C GLU A 150 1.96 1.40 17.60
N VAL A 151 2.95 2.16 18.07
CA VAL A 151 2.72 3.31 18.97
C VAL A 151 1.88 4.41 18.29
N LEU A 152 1.93 4.52 16.96
CA LEU A 152 1.18 5.52 16.20
C LEU A 152 -0.27 5.11 15.91
N ALA A 153 -0.53 3.80 15.78
CA ALA A 153 -1.78 3.25 15.27
C ALA A 153 -2.99 3.61 16.15
N ASP A 154 -2.82 3.70 17.47
CA ASP A 154 -3.92 3.79 18.46
C ASP A 154 -4.95 2.65 18.39
N PHE A 155 -4.69 1.63 17.56
CA PHE A 155 -5.40 0.35 17.54
C PHE A 155 -4.37 -0.79 17.69
N PRO A 156 -4.75 -1.91 18.31
CA PRO A 156 -3.85 -3.02 18.58
C PRO A 156 -3.33 -3.68 17.31
N ILE A 157 -2.02 -4.02 17.35
CA ILE A 157 -1.41 -5.00 16.47
C ILE A 157 -1.36 -6.33 17.22
N ILE A 158 -1.95 -7.39 16.68
CA ILE A 158 -1.98 -8.70 17.34
C ILE A 158 -1.29 -9.78 16.49
N SER A 159 -0.59 -10.71 17.16
CA SER A 159 -0.03 -11.89 16.51
C SER A 159 0.35 -12.95 17.55
N ALA A 160 -0.14 -14.17 17.33
CA ALA A 160 0.19 -15.31 18.18
C ALA A 160 1.49 -16.03 17.79
N ASN A 161 2.11 -15.69 16.66
CA ASN A 161 3.22 -16.48 16.09
C ASN A 161 4.50 -15.68 15.79
N ILE A 162 4.54 -14.39 16.14
CA ILE A 162 5.76 -13.59 16.10
C ILE A 162 6.39 -13.63 17.50
N LEU A 163 7.48 -14.37 17.64
CA LEU A 163 8.12 -14.64 18.93
C LEU A 163 9.49 -13.95 19.03
N ASP A 164 9.81 -13.39 20.19
CA ASP A 164 11.19 -12.97 20.48
C ASP A 164 12.08 -14.22 20.65
N LYS A 165 13.18 -14.28 19.91
CA LYS A 165 14.05 -15.47 19.90
C LYS A 165 14.77 -15.72 21.23
N LYS A 166 14.91 -14.73 22.10
CA LYS A 166 15.64 -14.87 23.36
C LYS A 166 14.69 -15.33 24.48
N SER A 167 13.51 -14.73 24.59
CA SER A 167 12.53 -15.11 25.61
C SER A 167 11.66 -16.30 25.17
N GLY A 168 11.39 -16.44 23.86
CA GLY A 168 10.41 -17.37 23.32
C GLY A 168 8.95 -16.89 23.49
N GLU A 169 8.75 -15.67 23.99
CA GLU A 169 7.44 -15.07 24.22
C GLU A 169 6.93 -14.36 22.96
N ALA A 170 5.60 -14.23 22.84
CA ALA A 170 4.99 -13.45 21.78
C ALA A 170 5.37 -11.97 21.90
N VAL A 171 5.66 -11.35 20.75
CA VAL A 171 6.02 -9.94 20.66
C VAL A 171 4.80 -9.03 20.80
N PHE A 172 3.67 -9.47 20.25
CA PHE A 172 2.40 -8.79 20.27
C PHE A 172 1.41 -9.61 21.12
N ASP A 173 0.28 -9.00 21.49
CA ASP A 173 -0.81 -9.75 22.12
C ASP A 173 -1.28 -10.87 21.18
N GLU A 174 -1.47 -12.07 21.73
CA GLU A 174 -1.81 -13.26 20.94
C GLU A 174 -3.28 -13.25 20.47
N ASN A 175 -4.14 -12.54 21.20
CA ASN A 175 -5.56 -12.38 20.92
C ASN A 175 -6.11 -11.12 21.60
N ILE A 176 -7.32 -10.72 21.18
CA ILE A 176 -8.10 -9.65 21.80
C ILE A 176 -9.57 -10.08 21.86
N ILE A 177 -10.29 -9.60 22.88
CA ILE A 177 -11.73 -9.83 23.07
C ILE A 177 -12.45 -8.50 22.93
N PHE A 178 -13.44 -8.45 22.03
CA PHE A 178 -14.36 -7.32 21.90
C PHE A 178 -15.70 -7.67 22.54
N ASP A 179 -16.19 -6.79 23.41
CA ASP A 179 -17.54 -6.85 23.95
C ASP A 179 -18.49 -6.07 23.04
N THR A 180 -19.43 -6.77 22.40
CA THR A 180 -20.41 -6.16 21.50
C THR A 180 -21.73 -5.86 22.22
N LYS A 181 -22.42 -4.81 21.79
CA LYS A 181 -23.64 -4.24 22.39
C LYS A 181 -24.92 -5.02 22.05
#